data_AF-A0A966S1B1-F1
#
_entry.id   AF-A0A966S1B1-F1
#
_cell.length_a   1.000
_cell.length_b   1.000
_cell.length_c   1.000
_cell.angle_alpha   90.00
_cell.angle_beta   90.00
_cell.angle_gamma   90.00
#
_symmetry.space_group_name_H-M   'P 1'
#
loop_
_entity.id
_entity.type
_entity.pdbx_description
1 polymer ?
#
loop_
_entity_poly.entity_id
_entity_poly.type
_entity_poly.pdbx_seq_one_letter_code
_entity_poly.pdbx_strand_id
1 'polypeptide(L)'
;MLVLGDSVFNAFNHVESAAQLMNDRQSTIFATQGCQRLVNEGCMDFAKLSALQQLRRHAGKFTDVVVVGTGYNDRIGPDFKEAVVAITDEARIQGVDVLWVTYRVAGNVRGKSRVLNEQLARFDKKIDNLYVADWDAFSRDTDGWFREDNVHLITRGAIGLAQLLNKSLAPILAARDAAATAP
;
A
#
# COMPACT_ATOMS: atom_id res chain seq x y z
N MET A 1 11.42 -5.09 -2.84
CA MET A 1 10.30 -4.59 -2.02
C MET A 1 9.13 -5.57 -2.00
N LEU A 2 8.18 -5.38 -1.07
CA LEU A 2 6.91 -6.11 -1.01
C LEU A 2 5.74 -5.14 -1.22
N VAL A 3 4.76 -5.49 -2.03
CA VAL A 3 3.51 -4.74 -2.22
C VAL A 3 2.35 -5.56 -1.69
N LEU A 4 1.72 -5.08 -0.62
CA LEU A 4 0.50 -5.62 -0.04
C LEU A 4 -0.69 -4.84 -0.61
N GLY A 5 -1.77 -5.54 -0.93
CA GLY A 5 -2.89 -4.87 -1.58
C GLY A 5 -4.18 -5.65 -1.64
N ASP A 6 -5.28 -4.91 -1.69
CA ASP A 6 -6.61 -5.45 -1.97
C ASP A 6 -6.97 -5.37 -3.46
N SER A 7 -8.26 -5.26 -3.79
CA SER A 7 -8.76 -5.23 -5.18
C SER A 7 -8.25 -4.06 -6.00
N VAL A 8 -7.92 -2.92 -5.38
CA VAL A 8 -7.35 -1.77 -6.09
C VAL A 8 -5.94 -2.11 -6.58
N PHE A 9 -5.13 -2.70 -5.71
CA PHE A 9 -3.75 -3.09 -5.99
C PHE A 9 -3.62 -4.41 -6.75
N ASN A 10 -4.68 -5.23 -6.81
CA ASN A 10 -4.74 -6.40 -7.68
C ASN A 10 -4.53 -6.03 -9.15
N ALA A 11 -4.68 -4.75 -9.53
CA ALA A 11 -4.31 -4.24 -10.85
C ALA A 11 -2.87 -4.59 -11.27
N PHE A 12 -1.91 -4.68 -10.33
CA PHE A 12 -0.55 -5.10 -10.65
C PHE A 12 -0.43 -6.55 -11.15
N ASN A 13 -1.40 -7.42 -10.85
CA ASN A 13 -1.44 -8.79 -11.38
C ASN A 13 -2.03 -8.85 -12.81
N HIS A 14 -2.69 -7.78 -13.26
CA HIS A 14 -3.41 -7.75 -14.55
C HIS A 14 -2.84 -6.74 -15.54
N VAL A 15 -2.05 -5.78 -15.06
CA VAL A 15 -1.45 -4.71 -15.88
C VAL A 15 0.06 -4.85 -15.83
N GLU A 16 0.60 -5.65 -16.74
CA GLU A 16 2.03 -5.98 -16.82
C GLU A 16 2.92 -4.73 -16.86
N SER A 17 2.55 -3.70 -17.63
CA SER A 17 3.33 -2.46 -17.72
C SER A 17 3.45 -1.71 -16.39
N ALA A 18 2.42 -1.79 -15.53
CA ALA A 18 2.48 -1.18 -14.21
C ALA A 18 3.38 -1.99 -13.26
N ALA A 19 3.32 -3.32 -13.34
CA ALA A 19 4.20 -4.20 -12.58
C ALA A 19 5.67 -4.05 -13.02
N GLN A 20 5.92 -3.92 -14.32
CA GLN A 20 7.26 -3.71 -14.88
C GLN A 20 7.86 -2.41 -14.35
N LEU A 21 7.10 -1.31 -14.33
CA LEU A 21 7.57 -0.03 -13.77
C LEU A 21 8.05 -0.15 -12.32
N MET A 22 7.41 -0.97 -11.49
CA MET A 22 7.85 -1.22 -10.13
C MET A 22 9.12 -2.08 -10.10
N ASN A 23 9.16 -3.15 -10.90
CA ASN A 23 10.31 -4.06 -10.98
C ASN A 23 11.58 -3.40 -11.54
N ASP A 24 11.44 -2.48 -12.50
CA ASP A 24 12.56 -1.70 -13.05
C ASP A 24 13.23 -0.83 -11.98
N ARG A 25 12.47 -0.39 -10.98
CA ARG A 25 13.02 0.37 -9.83
C ARG A 25 13.68 -0.57 -8.83
N GLN A 26 12.99 -1.64 -8.46
CA GLN A 26 13.49 -2.67 -7.55
C GLN A 26 12.68 -3.95 -7.73
N SER A 27 13.32 -5.11 -7.64
CA SER A 27 12.62 -6.40 -7.61
C SER A 27 11.48 -6.39 -6.59
N THR A 28 10.26 -6.66 -7.08
CA THR A 28 9.01 -6.46 -6.34
C THR A 28 8.21 -7.74 -6.23
N ILE A 29 7.84 -8.10 -5.00
CA ILE A 29 6.86 -9.15 -4.73
C ILE A 29 5.49 -8.51 -4.60
N PHE A 30 4.53 -8.90 -5.45
CA PHE A 30 3.14 -8.48 -5.34
C PHE A 30 2.33 -9.53 -4.56
N ALA A 31 1.96 -9.21 -3.33
CA ALA A 31 1.13 -10.04 -2.46
C ALA A 31 -0.28 -9.43 -2.31
N THR A 32 -0.96 -9.28 -3.45
CA THR A 32 -2.27 -8.64 -3.54
C THR A 32 -3.39 -9.68 -3.64
N GLN A 33 -4.52 -9.45 -2.96
CA GLN A 33 -5.71 -10.31 -3.01
C GLN A 33 -6.96 -9.44 -2.95
N GLY A 34 -7.90 -9.60 -3.88
CA GLY A 34 -9.02 -8.66 -4.05
C GLY A 34 -9.81 -8.29 -2.78
N CYS A 35 -9.99 -9.24 -1.87
CA CYS A 35 -10.73 -9.05 -0.62
C CYS A 35 -9.82 -8.95 0.62
N GLN A 36 -8.52 -8.71 0.45
CA GLN A 36 -7.57 -8.60 1.57
C GLN A 36 -7.97 -7.48 2.52
N ARG A 37 -7.78 -7.73 3.82
CA ARG A 37 -7.91 -6.77 4.92
C ARG A 37 -6.57 -6.60 5.64
N LEU A 38 -6.45 -5.57 6.46
CA LEU A 38 -5.18 -5.22 7.09
C LEU A 38 -4.70 -6.30 8.08
N VAL A 39 -5.54 -6.66 9.05
CA VAL A 39 -5.17 -7.59 10.14
C VAL A 39 -6.06 -8.82 10.17
N ASN A 40 -7.36 -8.64 9.93
CA ASN A 40 -8.32 -9.72 9.85
C ASN A 40 -8.19 -10.50 8.53
N GLU A 41 -8.69 -11.73 8.52
CA GLU A 41 -8.88 -12.48 7.26
C GLU A 41 -9.74 -11.67 6.28
N GLY A 42 -9.50 -11.90 4.98
CA GLY A 42 -10.15 -11.16 3.93
C GLY A 42 -11.67 -11.36 3.90
N CYS A 43 -12.37 -10.50 3.16
CA CYS A 43 -13.83 -10.53 3.10
C CYS A 43 -14.44 -11.76 2.39
N MET A 44 -13.63 -12.59 1.74
CA MET A 44 -14.04 -13.74 0.95
C MET A 44 -13.06 -14.90 1.17
N ASP A 45 -13.54 -16.15 1.02
CA ASP A 45 -12.78 -17.37 1.32
C ASP A 45 -11.44 -17.51 0.58
N PHE A 46 -11.32 -16.89 -0.60
CA PHE A 46 -10.06 -16.90 -1.36
C PHE A 46 -9.00 -15.96 -0.77
N ALA A 47 -9.41 -14.95 -0.01
CA ALA A 47 -8.53 -13.94 0.59
C ALA A 47 -8.07 -14.38 1.99
N LYS A 48 -7.40 -15.53 2.06
CA LYS A 48 -7.10 -16.25 3.31
C LYS A 48 -6.13 -15.54 4.24
N LEU A 49 -5.30 -14.63 3.72
CA LEU A 49 -4.27 -13.96 4.52
C LEU A 49 -4.52 -12.46 4.54
N SER A 50 -4.47 -11.87 5.73
CA SER A 50 -4.42 -10.43 5.94
C SER A 50 -3.11 -9.83 5.45
N ALA A 51 -3.05 -8.52 5.29
CA ALA A 51 -1.82 -7.81 4.93
C ALA A 51 -0.71 -8.07 5.96
N LEU A 52 -1.03 -8.08 7.26
CA LEU A 52 -0.06 -8.40 8.32
C LEU A 52 0.45 -9.84 8.22
N GLN A 53 -0.42 -10.81 7.94
CA GLN A 53 0.01 -12.21 7.73
C GLN A 53 0.86 -12.36 6.47
N GLN A 54 0.55 -11.60 5.41
CA GLN A 54 1.35 -11.57 4.19
C GLN A 54 2.74 -10.98 4.42
N LEU A 55 2.83 -9.89 5.19
CA LEU A 55 4.10 -9.30 5.63
C LEU A 55 4.97 -10.33 6.34
N ARG A 56 4.41 -11.05 7.33
CA ARG A 56 5.11 -12.13 8.04
C ARG A 56 5.54 -13.27 7.13
N ARG A 57 4.66 -13.71 6.22
CA ARG A 57 4.94 -14.82 5.29
C ARG A 57 6.10 -14.54 4.33
N HIS A 58 6.33 -13.29 4.01
CA HIS A 58 7.39 -12.85 3.10
C HIS A 58 8.60 -12.26 3.81
N ALA A 59 8.67 -12.35 5.14
CA ALA A 59 9.83 -11.92 5.91
C ALA A 59 11.13 -12.54 5.34
N GLY A 60 12.16 -11.72 5.17
CA GLY A 60 13.46 -12.11 4.62
C GLY A 60 13.48 -12.32 3.10
N LYS A 61 12.37 -12.17 2.38
CA LYS A 61 12.32 -12.25 0.90
C LYS A 61 12.43 -10.88 0.21
N PHE A 62 12.48 -9.82 1.00
CA PHE A 62 12.67 -8.43 0.58
C PHE A 62 13.39 -7.68 1.70
N THR A 63 14.05 -6.57 1.38
CA THR A 63 15.07 -5.97 2.28
C THR A 63 14.83 -4.51 2.64
N ASP A 64 13.93 -3.79 1.95
CA ASP A 64 13.88 -2.33 2.05
C ASP A 64 12.55 -1.76 2.50
N VAL A 65 11.51 -1.96 1.69
CA VAL A 65 10.21 -1.33 1.90
C VAL A 65 9.09 -2.34 1.70
N VAL A 66 8.08 -2.24 2.55
CA VAL A 66 6.74 -2.78 2.31
C VAL A 66 5.77 -1.65 1.96
N VAL A 67 5.12 -1.76 0.81
CA VAL A 67 4.03 -0.87 0.40
C VAL A 67 2.71 -1.44 0.90
N VAL A 68 1.92 -0.63 1.60
CA VAL A 68 0.59 -1.00 2.10
C VAL A 68 -0.47 -0.27 1.29
N GLY A 69 -1.03 -0.99 0.32
CA GLY A 69 -2.17 -0.57 -0.49
C GLY A 69 -3.50 -1.23 -0.09
N THR A 70 -3.53 -1.91 1.05
CA THR A 70 -4.70 -2.60 1.60
C THR A 70 -5.48 -1.68 2.53
N GLY A 71 -6.80 -1.83 2.57
CA GLY A 71 -7.65 -1.18 3.58
C GLY A 71 -9.04 -0.82 3.07
N TYR A 72 -9.28 -0.89 1.75
CA TYR A 72 -10.61 -0.64 1.18
C TYR A 72 -11.65 -1.66 1.65
N ASN A 73 -11.25 -2.83 2.13
CA ASN A 73 -12.15 -3.87 2.65
C ASN A 73 -12.30 -3.89 4.17
N ASP A 74 -11.58 -3.03 4.88
CA ASP A 74 -11.64 -2.93 6.34
C ASP A 74 -12.87 -2.13 6.78
N ARG A 75 -13.29 -2.35 8.04
CA ARG A 75 -14.38 -1.60 8.67
C ARG A 75 -13.83 -0.31 9.28
N ILE A 76 -14.69 0.69 9.43
CA ILE A 76 -14.35 1.91 10.20
C ILE A 76 -14.34 1.54 11.68
N GLY A 77 -13.26 1.88 12.40
CA GLY A 77 -13.17 1.59 13.84
C GLY A 77 -11.79 1.89 14.42
N PRO A 78 -11.61 1.65 15.74
CA PRO A 78 -10.30 1.71 16.39
C PRO A 78 -9.30 0.72 15.77
N ASP A 79 -9.79 -0.40 15.23
CA ASP A 79 -9.02 -1.46 14.59
C ASP A 79 -8.08 -0.96 13.49
N PHE A 80 -8.42 0.13 12.79
CA PHE A 80 -7.54 0.68 11.76
C PHE A 80 -6.25 1.26 12.37
N LYS A 81 -6.36 1.95 13.50
CA LYS A 81 -5.19 2.51 14.21
C LYS A 81 -4.29 1.40 14.73
N GLU A 82 -4.90 0.37 15.30
CA GLU A 82 -4.20 -0.83 15.78
C GLU A 82 -3.52 -1.56 14.62
N ALA A 83 -4.17 -1.64 13.47
CA ALA A 83 -3.61 -2.21 12.25
C ALA A 83 -2.38 -1.45 11.74
N VAL A 84 -2.44 -0.11 11.73
CA VAL A 84 -1.28 0.73 11.35
C VAL A 84 -0.10 0.40 12.26
N VAL A 85 -0.30 0.45 13.58
CA VAL A 85 0.75 0.14 14.56
C VAL A 85 1.30 -1.28 14.39
N ALA A 86 0.42 -2.28 14.29
CA ALA A 86 0.83 -3.68 14.16
C ALA A 86 1.66 -3.94 12.89
N ILE A 87 1.30 -3.33 11.77
CA ILE A 87 2.05 -3.47 10.52
C ILE A 87 3.39 -2.73 10.61
N THR A 88 3.42 -1.51 11.17
CA THR A 88 4.69 -0.76 11.32
C THR A 88 5.64 -1.40 12.31
N ASP A 89 5.13 -2.00 13.40
CA ASP A 89 5.94 -2.75 14.36
C ASP A 89 6.51 -4.03 13.74
N GLU A 90 5.71 -4.77 12.98
CA GLU A 90 6.18 -5.94 12.26
C GLU A 90 7.25 -5.55 11.22
N ALA A 91 7.02 -4.48 10.45
CA ALA A 91 8.00 -3.97 9.49
C ALA A 91 9.31 -3.58 10.18
N ARG A 92 9.23 -2.90 11.33
CA ARG A 92 10.39 -2.55 12.15
C ARG A 92 11.15 -3.79 12.64
N ILE A 93 10.45 -4.83 13.08
CA ILE A 93 11.07 -6.12 13.48
C ILE A 93 11.81 -6.75 12.29
N GLN A 94 11.25 -6.65 11.08
CA GLN A 94 11.86 -7.15 9.86
C GLN A 94 12.94 -6.23 9.29
N GLY A 95 13.18 -5.06 9.90
CA GLY A 95 14.19 -4.09 9.46
C GLY A 95 13.81 -3.33 8.18
N VAL A 96 12.52 -3.25 7.83
CA VAL A 96 12.02 -2.58 6.62
C VAL A 96 11.14 -1.38 6.96
N ASP A 97 11.08 -0.42 6.04
CA ASP A 97 10.19 0.75 6.16
C ASP A 97 8.81 0.47 5.55
N VAL A 98 7.81 1.22 6.00
CA VAL A 98 6.43 1.15 5.50
C VAL A 98 6.14 2.36 4.62
N LEU A 99 5.71 2.13 3.38
CA LEU A 99 5.05 3.15 2.57
C LEU A 99 3.55 2.86 2.53
N TRP A 100 2.76 3.61 3.29
CA TRP A 100 1.31 3.49 3.33
C TRP A 100 0.65 4.38 2.28
N VAL A 101 -0.27 3.82 1.50
CA VAL A 101 -0.91 4.52 0.39
C VAL A 101 -2.30 4.99 0.83
N THR A 102 -2.61 6.28 0.66
CA THR A 102 -3.92 6.82 1.06
C THR A 102 -5.05 6.24 0.21
N TYR A 103 -6.26 6.21 0.76
CA TYR A 103 -7.44 5.66 0.10
C TYR A 103 -8.13 6.74 -0.72
N ARG A 104 -8.43 6.46 -1.98
CA ARG A 104 -9.20 7.35 -2.84
C ARG A 104 -10.58 7.63 -2.24
N VAL A 105 -10.92 8.91 -2.12
CA VAL A 105 -12.18 9.42 -1.59
C VAL A 105 -13.17 9.59 -2.75
N ALA A 106 -13.57 8.47 -3.35
CA ALA A 106 -14.50 8.43 -4.48
C ALA A 106 -15.44 7.21 -4.42
N GLY A 107 -16.38 7.15 -5.36
CA GLY A 107 -17.30 6.01 -5.50
C GLY A 107 -18.05 5.65 -4.23
N ASN A 108 -18.26 4.35 -4.04
CA ASN A 108 -18.93 3.75 -2.88
C ASN A 108 -18.08 3.76 -1.59
N VAL A 109 -16.77 3.98 -1.68
CA VAL A 109 -15.86 4.00 -0.52
C VAL A 109 -15.62 5.39 0.06
N ARG A 110 -16.09 6.46 -0.62
CA ARG A 110 -15.84 7.87 -0.30
C ARG A 110 -15.87 8.22 1.20
N GLY A 111 -16.97 7.91 1.88
CA GLY A 111 -17.13 8.24 3.30
C GLY A 111 -16.10 7.53 4.18
N LYS A 112 -15.85 6.24 3.91
CA LYS A 112 -14.88 5.43 4.64
C LYS A 112 -13.45 5.88 4.37
N SER A 113 -13.07 6.04 3.10
CA SER A 113 -11.72 6.46 2.71
C SER A 113 -11.33 7.78 3.38
N ARG A 114 -12.27 8.73 3.48
CA ARG A 114 -12.04 10.00 4.19
C ARG A 114 -11.65 9.76 5.65
N VAL A 115 -12.44 8.97 6.38
CA VAL A 115 -12.18 8.68 7.79
C VAL A 115 -10.86 7.93 7.98
N LEU A 116 -10.55 6.94 7.12
CA LEU A 116 -9.31 6.18 7.22
C LEU A 116 -8.09 7.07 6.92
N ASN A 117 -8.16 7.94 5.92
CA ASN A 117 -7.08 8.90 5.63
C ASN A 117 -6.89 9.88 6.79
N GLU A 118 -7.97 10.41 7.36
CA GLU A 118 -7.91 11.29 8.54
C GLU A 118 -7.31 10.59 9.76
N GLN A 119 -7.54 9.27 9.91
CA GLN A 119 -6.91 8.48 10.96
C GLN A 119 -5.43 8.24 10.69
N LEU A 120 -5.06 7.88 9.45
CA LEU A 120 -3.68 7.65 9.02
C LEU A 120 -2.81 8.90 9.22
N ALA A 121 -3.34 10.08 8.87
CA ALA A 121 -2.66 11.37 9.04
C ALA A 121 -2.29 11.68 10.51
N ARG A 122 -2.94 11.04 11.50
CA ARG A 122 -2.59 11.24 12.93
C ARG A 122 -1.32 10.51 13.35
N PHE A 123 -0.83 9.59 12.53
CA PHE A 123 0.44 8.89 12.71
C PHE A 123 1.60 9.56 11.99
N ASP A 124 1.32 10.55 11.15
CA ASP A 124 2.36 11.34 10.49
C ASP A 124 3.33 11.90 11.53
N LYS A 125 4.63 11.64 11.33
CA LYS A 125 5.74 12.04 12.22
C LYS A 125 5.74 11.43 13.62
N LYS A 126 4.89 10.44 13.91
CA LYS A 126 4.89 9.71 15.20
C LYS A 126 5.49 8.31 15.10
N ILE A 127 5.57 7.76 13.90
CA ILE A 127 6.14 6.45 13.63
C ILE A 127 7.28 6.67 12.62
N ASP A 128 8.51 6.45 13.06
CA ASP A 128 9.71 6.82 12.30
C ASP A 128 9.87 6.02 10.99
N ASN A 129 9.42 4.77 10.97
CA ASN A 129 9.46 3.89 9.79
C ASN A 129 8.17 3.91 8.96
N LEU A 130 7.31 4.93 9.13
CA LEU A 130 6.07 5.08 8.37
C LEU A 130 6.12 6.32 7.47
N TYR A 131 5.99 6.07 6.17
CA TYR A 131 5.87 7.08 5.12
C TYR A 131 4.50 6.99 4.46
N VAL A 132 4.01 8.09 3.90
CA VAL A 132 2.68 8.15 3.26
C VAL A 132 2.79 8.58 1.79
N ALA A 133 2.20 7.80 0.89
CA ALA A 133 1.96 8.17 -0.50
C ALA A 133 0.51 8.64 -0.68
N ASP A 134 0.32 9.90 -1.06
CA ASP A 134 -1.02 10.50 -1.18
C ASP A 134 -1.71 10.17 -2.51
N TRP A 135 -2.21 8.95 -2.63
CA TRP A 135 -2.98 8.49 -3.79
C TRP A 135 -4.34 9.20 -3.93
N ASP A 136 -4.98 9.57 -2.83
CA ASP A 136 -6.24 10.33 -2.88
C ASP A 136 -6.08 11.65 -3.64
N ALA A 137 -5.09 12.46 -3.24
CA ALA A 137 -4.83 13.71 -3.93
C ALA A 137 -4.30 13.48 -5.35
N PHE A 138 -3.33 12.57 -5.52
CA PHE A 138 -2.69 12.31 -6.80
C PHE A 138 -3.67 11.82 -7.88
N SER A 139 -4.71 11.10 -7.48
CA SER A 139 -5.66 10.52 -8.42
C SER A 139 -6.96 11.33 -8.63
N ARG A 140 -7.16 12.43 -7.90
CA ARG A 140 -8.45 13.15 -7.82
C ARG A 140 -8.99 13.60 -9.17
N ASP A 141 -8.15 14.25 -9.96
CA ASP A 141 -8.53 14.95 -11.19
C ASP A 141 -8.04 14.23 -12.46
N THR A 142 -7.98 12.91 -12.40
CA THR A 142 -7.51 12.07 -13.50
C THR A 142 -8.67 11.55 -14.32
N ASP A 143 -8.56 11.64 -15.64
CA ASP A 143 -9.54 11.09 -16.57
C ASP A 143 -9.08 9.73 -17.11
N GLY A 144 -10.03 8.78 -17.19
CA GLY A 144 -9.77 7.43 -17.71
C GLY A 144 -8.76 6.61 -16.89
N TRP A 145 -8.68 6.81 -15.57
CA TRP A 145 -7.85 6.00 -14.67
C TRP A 145 -8.62 4.91 -13.94
N PHE A 146 -9.95 5.08 -13.83
CA PHE A 146 -10.81 4.25 -13.03
C PHE A 146 -11.87 3.55 -13.88
N ARG A 147 -12.37 2.42 -13.37
CA ARG A 147 -13.62 1.81 -13.82
C ARG A 147 -14.81 2.69 -13.41
N GLU A 148 -16.00 2.30 -13.84
CA GLU A 148 -17.25 3.03 -13.57
C GLU A 148 -17.52 3.27 -12.07
N ASP A 149 -17.03 2.39 -11.19
CA ASP A 149 -17.14 2.56 -9.74
C ASP A 149 -16.25 3.68 -9.16
N ASN A 150 -15.38 4.29 -9.98
CA ASN A 150 -14.45 5.37 -9.62
C ASN A 150 -13.40 4.99 -8.56
N VAL A 151 -13.15 3.70 -8.36
CA VAL A 151 -12.20 3.17 -7.35
C VAL A 151 -11.22 2.18 -7.97
N HIS A 152 -11.71 1.20 -8.72
CA HIS A 152 -10.86 0.17 -9.31
C HIS A 152 -10.14 0.69 -10.53
N LEU A 153 -8.87 0.32 -10.67
CA LEU A 153 -8.01 0.84 -11.71
C LEU A 153 -8.28 0.15 -13.06
N ILE A 154 -8.14 0.95 -14.12
CA ILE A 154 -7.83 0.44 -15.45
C ILE A 154 -6.33 0.64 -15.73
N THR A 155 -5.84 0.23 -16.91
CA THR A 155 -4.41 0.25 -17.27
C THR A 155 -3.73 1.59 -16.97
N ARG A 156 -4.32 2.72 -17.37
CA ARG A 156 -3.75 4.05 -17.13
C ARG A 156 -3.65 4.39 -15.64
N GLY A 157 -4.67 4.05 -14.85
CA GLY A 157 -4.65 4.25 -13.40
C GLY A 157 -3.63 3.37 -12.70
N ALA A 158 -3.44 2.13 -13.15
CA ALA A 158 -2.41 1.24 -12.61
C ALA A 158 -0.99 1.76 -12.88
N ILE A 159 -0.75 2.28 -14.09
CA ILE A 159 0.51 2.96 -14.44
C ILE A 159 0.72 4.20 -13.57
N GLY A 160 -0.33 5.03 -13.42
CA GLY A 160 -0.28 6.21 -12.56
C GLY A 160 0.02 5.88 -11.09
N LEU A 161 -0.57 4.81 -10.57
CA LEU A 161 -0.25 4.30 -9.24
C LEU A 161 1.22 3.89 -9.14
N ALA A 162 1.74 3.11 -10.10
CA ALA A 162 3.16 2.72 -10.13
C ALA A 162 4.10 3.95 -10.13
N GLN A 163 3.76 4.98 -10.89
CA GLN A 163 4.52 6.24 -10.94
C GLN A 163 4.53 6.96 -9.60
N LEU A 164 3.37 7.06 -8.93
CA LEU A 164 3.30 7.64 -7.58
C LEU A 164 4.18 6.84 -6.60
N LEU A 165 4.04 5.52 -6.60
CA LEU A 165 4.81 4.66 -5.70
C LEU A 165 6.31 4.82 -5.93
N ASN A 166 6.79 4.75 -7.16
CA ASN A 166 8.20 4.95 -7.48
C ASN A 166 8.72 6.33 -7.05
N LYS A 167 7.91 7.38 -7.24
CA LYS A 167 8.25 8.74 -6.77
C LYS A 167 8.36 8.80 -5.25
N SER A 168 7.42 8.19 -4.53
CA SER A 168 7.40 8.16 -3.06
C SER A 168 8.49 7.26 -2.46
N LEU A 169 8.85 6.17 -3.14
CA LEU A 169 9.90 5.24 -2.72
C LEU A 169 11.30 5.82 -2.89
N ALA A 170 11.52 6.66 -3.91
CA ALA A 170 12.84 7.19 -4.23
C ALA A 170 13.61 7.79 -3.03
N PRO A 171 13.03 8.72 -2.23
CA PRO A 171 13.73 9.27 -1.06
C PRO A 171 13.96 8.24 0.07
N ILE A 172 13.04 7.28 0.25
CA ILE A 172 13.16 6.24 1.28
C ILE A 172 14.35 5.33 0.96
N LEU A 173 14.41 4.82 -0.27
CA LEU A 173 15.49 3.96 -0.74
C LEU A 173 16.85 4.67 -0.65
N ALA A 174 16.92 5.94 -1.08
CA ALA A 174 18.15 6.72 -0.99
C ALA A 174 18.63 6.89 0.48
N ALA A 175 17.72 7.09 1.43
CA ALA A 175 18.07 7.20 2.85
C ALA A 175 18.59 5.86 3.41
N ARG A 176 18.00 4.74 3.00
CA ARG A 176 18.43 3.40 3.40
C ARG A 176 19.79 3.04 2.83
N ASP A 177 20.02 3.32 1.55
CA ASP A 177 21.32 3.11 0.89
C ASP A 177 22.41 3.91 1.62
N ALA A 178 22.13 5.18 1.96
CA ALA A 178 23.04 6.00 2.73
C ALA A 178 23.34 5.39 4.11
N ALA A 179 22.32 4.94 4.84
CA ALA A 179 22.48 4.31 6.16
C ALA A 179 23.26 2.98 6.10
N ALA A 180 23.09 2.18 5.04
CA ALA A 180 23.82 0.92 4.85
C ALA A 180 25.30 1.14 4.52
N THR A 181 25.65 2.31 3.98
CA THR A 181 27.03 2.69 3.63
C THR A 181 27.74 3.53 4.70
N ALA A 182 27.04 3.89 5.77
CA ALA A 182 27.61 4.64 6.88
C ALA A 182 28.63 3.76 7.66
N PRO A 183 29.82 4.29 7.99
CA PRO A 183 30.89 3.54 8.65
C PRO A 183 30.60 3.18 10.11
#